data_AF-A0A151F0Q2-F1
#
_entry.id   AF-A0A151F0Q2-F1
#
_cell.length_a   1.000
_cell.length_b   1.000
_cell.length_c   1.000
_cell.angle_alpha   90.00
_cell.angle_beta   90.00
_cell.angle_gamma   90.00
#
_symmetry.space_group_name_H-M   'P 1'
#
loop_
_entity.id
_entity.type
_entity.pdbx_description
1 polymer ?
#
loop_
_entity_poly.entity_id
_entity_poly.type
_entity_poly.pdbx_seq_one_letter_code
_entity_poly.pdbx_strand_id
1 'polypeptide(L)'
;MKKNRKVIAASLLMVALVAIGAVSVFSKTDERDELKECFELVLPVTFIMPDGSTIIVEDRDGYTELKAWYQDHPDAKERPALQYPVDISYGEGKTVTINNDEEMARAKAACRV
;
A
#
# COMPACT_ATOMS: atom_id res chain seq x y z
N MET A 1 -37.20 16.83 29.01
CA MET A 1 -35.92 16.15 28.70
C MET A 1 -35.86 14.81 29.43
N LYS A 2 -35.36 13.78 28.73
CA LYS A 2 -34.94 12.44 29.18
C LYS A 2 -36.04 11.45 29.66
N LYS A 3 -36.42 10.55 28.74
CA LYS A 3 -37.10 9.27 28.99
C LYS A 3 -36.08 8.22 29.42
N ASN A 4 -36.37 7.52 30.51
CA ASN A 4 -35.70 6.30 30.97
C ASN A 4 -36.03 5.10 30.06
N ARG A 5 -35.02 4.34 29.63
CA ARG A 5 -35.12 2.88 29.41
C ARG A 5 -33.79 2.20 29.71
N LYS A 6 -33.83 1.18 30.58
CA LYS A 6 -32.77 0.23 30.91
C LYS A 6 -32.71 -0.86 29.82
N VAL A 7 -31.51 -1.27 29.40
CA VAL A 7 -31.21 -2.55 28.70
C VAL A 7 -29.77 -2.91 29.10
N ILE A 8 -29.54 -3.84 30.04
CA ILE A 8 -29.24 -5.29 29.91
C ILE A 8 -27.80 -5.59 29.41
N ALA A 9 -27.18 -6.54 30.10
CA ALA A 9 -25.78 -6.93 30.15
C ALA A 9 -25.17 -7.57 28.88
N ALA A 10 -23.85 -7.49 28.77
CA ALA A 10 -22.95 -8.47 28.12
C ALA A 10 -21.55 -8.26 28.74
N SER A 11 -21.16 -9.05 29.74
CA SER A 11 -20.49 -10.37 29.66
C SER A 11 -18.96 -10.26 29.66
N LEU A 12 -18.39 -11.01 30.60
CA LEU A 12 -17.00 -11.09 31.05
C LEU A 12 -15.98 -11.46 29.97
N LEU A 13 -14.77 -10.93 30.16
CA LEU A 13 -13.45 -11.59 30.08
C LEU A 13 -13.35 -12.89 29.26
N MET A 14 -12.63 -12.83 28.14
CA MET A 14 -11.80 -13.95 27.69
C MET A 14 -10.35 -13.47 27.60
N VAL A 15 -9.61 -13.69 28.67
CA VAL A 15 -8.15 -13.68 28.66
C VAL A 15 -7.72 -14.93 27.89
N ALA A 16 -7.20 -14.76 26.68
CA ALA A 16 -6.45 -15.80 26.00
C ALA A 16 -4.97 -15.47 26.12
N LEU A 17 -4.31 -16.12 27.08
CA LEU A 17 -2.86 -16.26 27.12
C LEU A 17 -2.46 -17.31 26.08
N VAL A 18 -1.65 -16.95 25.10
CA VAL A 18 -0.79 -17.90 24.38
C VAL A 18 0.59 -17.28 24.24
N ALA A 19 1.56 -17.97 24.84
CA ALA A 19 2.98 -17.68 24.79
C ALA A 19 3.58 -18.02 23.41
N ILE A 20 4.70 -17.39 23.06
CA ILE A 20 5.99 -18.05 22.72
C ILE A 20 6.89 -17.03 22.03
N GLY A 21 8.10 -16.91 22.58
CA GLY A 21 9.31 -16.72 21.79
C GLY A 21 9.58 -15.29 21.36
N ALA A 22 10.83 -14.87 21.56
CA ALA A 22 11.37 -13.70 20.91
C ALA A 22 11.11 -13.78 19.41
N VAL A 23 10.11 -13.06 18.91
CA VAL A 23 10.18 -12.58 17.54
C VAL A 23 11.13 -11.41 17.62
N SER A 24 12.43 -11.71 17.52
CA SER A 24 13.36 -10.79 16.89
C SER A 24 12.65 -10.36 15.61
N VAL A 25 12.06 -9.15 15.62
CA VAL A 25 11.58 -8.51 14.41
C VAL A 25 12.86 -8.22 13.64
N PHE A 26 13.25 -9.24 12.86
CA PHE A 26 14.41 -9.21 12.00
C PHE A 26 14.28 -7.96 11.16
N SER A 27 15.21 -7.05 11.40
CA SER A 27 15.64 -5.99 10.51
C SER A 27 15.45 -6.41 9.05
N LYS A 28 14.36 -5.97 8.42
CA LYS A 28 14.34 -5.81 6.97
C LYS A 28 14.54 -4.33 6.73
N THR A 29 15.80 -3.92 6.89
CA THR A 29 16.33 -2.71 6.25
C THR A 29 15.78 -2.64 4.83
N ASP A 30 15.35 -1.46 4.47
CA ASP A 30 14.68 -1.10 3.23
C ASP A 30 15.57 -1.47 2.02
N GLU A 31 15.51 -2.73 1.55
CA GLU A 31 16.11 -3.16 0.27
C GLU A 31 15.34 -2.56 -0.93
N ARG A 32 14.56 -1.48 -0.74
CA ARG A 32 13.99 -0.70 -1.84
C ARG A 32 14.85 0.53 -2.17
N ASP A 33 15.87 0.85 -1.36
CA ASP A 33 16.70 2.05 -1.56
C ASP A 33 17.91 1.83 -2.50
N GLU A 34 18.22 0.62 -2.97
CA GLU A 34 19.32 0.38 -3.93
C GLU A 34 18.89 -0.05 -5.33
N LEU A 35 17.59 -0.26 -5.57
CA LEU A 35 17.05 -0.25 -6.93
C LEU A 35 16.53 1.16 -7.19
N LYS A 36 17.39 2.04 -7.72
CA LYS A 36 16.88 3.26 -8.36
C LYS A 36 15.86 2.81 -9.38
N GLU A 37 14.58 3.07 -9.12
CA GLU A 37 13.54 2.83 -10.11
C GLU A 37 13.95 3.65 -11.35
N CYS A 38 14.18 2.99 -12.51
CA CYS A 38 14.67 3.68 -13.72
C CYS A 38 13.72 4.77 -14.23
N PHE A 39 12.51 4.79 -13.69
CA PHE A 39 11.47 5.75 -13.94
C PHE A 39 10.66 5.95 -12.66
N GLU A 40 10.01 7.10 -12.57
CA GLU A 40 9.05 7.41 -11.53
C GLU A 40 7.64 7.48 -12.13
N LEU A 41 6.62 7.22 -11.32
CA LEU A 41 5.23 7.49 -11.71
C LEU A 41 5.00 9.00 -11.75
N VAL A 42 4.42 9.49 -12.85
CA VAL A 42 3.96 10.88 -12.95
C VAL A 42 2.64 10.99 -12.19
N LEU A 43 2.66 11.77 -11.11
CA LEU A 43 1.51 11.99 -10.25
C LEU A 43 0.52 13.00 -10.87
N PRO A 44 -0.79 12.87 -10.62
CA PRO A 44 -1.42 11.93 -9.69
C PRO A 44 -1.59 10.51 -10.24
N VAL A 45 -1.59 9.51 -9.35
CA VAL A 45 -1.84 8.10 -9.69
C VAL A 45 -2.85 7.46 -8.74
N THR A 46 -3.78 6.69 -9.30
CA THR A 46 -4.76 5.91 -8.52
C THR A 46 -4.29 4.47 -8.34
N PHE A 47 -4.26 4.04 -7.08
CA PHE A 47 -4.01 2.67 -6.65
C PHE A 47 -5.32 2.00 -6.27
N ILE A 48 -5.51 0.76 -6.73
CA ILE A 48 -6.61 -0.12 -6.35
C ILE A 48 -6.06 -1.06 -5.28
N MET A 49 -6.59 -0.94 -4.07
CA MET A 49 -6.19 -1.72 -2.91
C MET A 49 -6.72 -3.16 -2.99
N PRO A 50 -6.14 -4.11 -2.23
CA PRO A 50 -6.60 -5.50 -2.22
C PRO A 50 -8.08 -5.70 -1.84
N ASP A 51 -8.67 -4.78 -1.07
CA ASP A 51 -10.09 -4.79 -0.72
C ASP A 51 -11.01 -4.20 -1.81
N GLY A 52 -10.42 -3.71 -2.91
CA GLY A 52 -11.11 -3.03 -4.01
C GLY A 52 -11.35 -1.53 -3.79
N SER A 53 -10.93 -0.97 -2.65
CA SER A 53 -10.93 0.48 -2.43
C SER A 53 -9.85 1.16 -3.27
N THR A 54 -9.91 2.49 -3.39
CA THR A 54 -8.95 3.26 -4.19
C THR A 54 -8.29 4.35 -3.37
N ILE A 55 -6.99 4.54 -3.55
CA ILE A 55 -6.21 5.64 -2.97
C ILE A 55 -5.58 6.44 -4.13
N ILE A 56 -5.73 7.76 -4.12
CA ILE A 56 -5.12 8.65 -5.11
C ILE A 56 -3.90 9.31 -4.48
N VAL A 57 -2.75 9.07 -5.07
CA VAL A 57 -1.50 9.72 -4.67
C VAL A 57 -1.34 10.97 -5.53
N GLU A 58 -1.63 12.14 -4.96
CA GLU A 58 -1.56 13.44 -5.64
C GLU A 58 -0.12 13.97 -5.75
N ASP A 59 0.70 13.69 -4.74
CA ASP A 59 2.09 14.12 -4.63
C ASP A 59 2.93 13.08 -3.85
N ARG A 60 4.20 13.40 -3.59
CA ARG A 60 5.10 12.46 -2.90
C ARG A 60 4.66 12.14 -1.46
N ASP A 61 3.97 13.04 -0.79
CA ASP A 61 3.50 12.82 0.58
C ASP A 61 2.27 11.91 0.59
N GLY A 62 1.50 11.86 -0.51
CA GLY A 62 0.36 10.95 -0.70
C GLY A 62 0.71 9.46 -0.58
N TYR A 63 1.98 9.05 -0.78
CA TYR A 63 2.42 7.67 -0.56
C TYR A 63 2.30 7.23 0.92
N THR A 64 2.18 8.16 1.86
CA THR A 64 1.94 7.84 3.28
C THR A 64 0.57 7.20 3.51
N GLU A 65 -0.43 7.51 2.68
CA GLU A 65 -1.77 6.93 2.78
C GLU A 65 -1.77 5.44 2.42
N LEU A 66 -1.01 5.04 1.39
CA LEU A 66 -0.79 3.64 1.04
C LEU A 66 -0.18 2.87 2.22
N LYS A 67 0.80 3.47 2.90
CA LYS A 67 1.43 2.87 4.08
C LYS A 67 0.44 2.74 5.23
N ALA A 68 -0.36 3.76 5.51
CA ALA A 68 -1.36 3.74 6.56
C ALA A 68 -2.39 2.63 6.33
N TRP A 69 -2.84 2.44 5.08
CA TRP A 69 -3.77 1.36 4.75
C TRP A 69 -3.24 -0.02 5.17
N TYR A 70 -1.96 -0.35 4.90
CA TYR A 70 -1.37 -1.62 5.33
C TYR A 70 -1.16 -1.74 6.85
N GLN A 71 -1.04 -0.63 7.57
CA GLN A 71 -0.99 -0.65 9.04
C GLN A 71 -2.35 -1.04 9.63
N ASP A 72 -3.43 -0.59 8.99
CA ASP A 72 -4.80 -0.90 9.39
C ASP A 72 -5.26 -2.29 8.89
N HIS A 73 -4.58 -2.86 7.89
CA HIS A 73 -4.87 -4.18 7.30
C HIS A 73 -3.65 -5.13 7.40
N PRO A 74 -3.26 -5.56 8.61
CA PRO A 74 -2.03 -6.33 8.84
C PRO A 74 -2.03 -7.75 8.24
N ASP A 75 -3.20 -8.25 7.85
CA ASP A 75 -3.38 -9.53 7.16
C ASP A 75 -3.28 -9.42 5.63
N ALA A 76 -3.33 -8.21 5.07
CA ALA A 76 -3.18 -7.97 3.65
C ALA A 76 -1.73 -8.23 3.20
N LYS A 77 -1.55 -9.22 2.32
CA LYS A 77 -0.24 -9.61 1.76
C LYS A 77 -0.06 -9.18 0.31
N GLU A 78 -1.16 -8.88 -0.37
CA GLU A 78 -1.17 -8.50 -1.77
C GLU A 78 -0.80 -7.02 -1.93
N ARG A 79 -0.12 -6.69 -3.03
CA ARG A 79 0.25 -5.31 -3.39
C ARG A 79 -0.94 -4.60 -4.02
N PRO A 80 -1.03 -3.26 -3.94
CA PRO A 80 -2.07 -2.56 -4.67
C PRO A 80 -1.80 -2.66 -6.17
N ALA A 81 -2.86 -2.70 -6.97
CA ALA A 81 -2.78 -2.58 -8.42
C ALA A 81 -2.81 -1.10 -8.84
N LEU A 82 -2.31 -0.82 -10.03
CA LEU A 82 -2.44 0.51 -10.63
C LEU A 82 -3.73 0.58 -11.44
N GLN A 83 -4.45 1.69 -11.34
CA GLN A 83 -5.49 1.99 -12.31
C GLN A 83 -4.84 2.57 -13.56
N TYR A 84 -4.82 1.76 -14.63
CA TYR A 84 -4.30 2.21 -15.93
C TYR A 84 -5.30 3.09 -16.69
N PRO A 85 -4.83 3.94 -17.62
CA PRO A 85 -3.41 4.18 -17.94
C PRO A 85 -2.71 5.04 -16.88
N VAL A 86 -1.38 4.87 -16.77
CA VAL A 86 -0.50 5.73 -15.96
C VAL A 86 0.66 6.22 -16.80
N ASP A 87 1.23 7.37 -16.42
CA ASP A 87 2.43 7.90 -17.05
C ASP A 87 3.66 7.60 -16.19
N ILE A 88 4.76 7.19 -16.83
CA ILE A 88 6.08 7.04 -16.20
C ILE A 88 7.07 8.03 -16.79
N SER A 89 7.93 8.62 -15.96
CA SER A 89 8.99 9.54 -16.37
C SER A 89 10.35 8.89 -16.16
N TYR A 90 11.13 8.75 -17.23
CA TYR A 90 12.55 8.44 -17.13
C TYR A 90 13.30 9.73 -16.77
N GLY A 91 14.35 9.64 -15.94
CA GLY A 91 15.10 10.77 -15.32
C GLY A 91 15.69 11.86 -16.25
N GLU A 92 15.33 11.84 -17.53
CA GLU A 92 15.69 12.80 -18.59
C GLU A 92 14.44 13.56 -19.12
N GLY A 93 13.32 13.52 -18.40
CA GLY A 93 12.07 14.21 -18.78
C GLY A 93 11.28 13.52 -19.90
N LYS A 94 11.65 12.27 -20.22
CA LYS A 94 10.90 11.45 -21.19
C LYS A 94 9.76 10.75 -20.47
N THR A 95 8.53 11.14 -20.78
CA THR A 95 7.31 10.48 -20.29
C THR A 95 6.81 9.44 -21.28
N VAL A 96 6.34 8.30 -20.78
CA VAL A 96 5.67 7.26 -21.55
C VAL A 96 4.38 6.85 -20.84
N THR A 97 3.28 6.76 -21.58
CA THR A 97 2.02 6.21 -21.08
C THR A 97 2.07 4.69 -21.11
N ILE A 98 1.71 4.09 -19.99
CA ILE A 98 1.58 2.65 -19.77
C ILE A 98 0.10 2.32 -19.66
N ASN A 99 -0.39 1.43 -20.51
CA ASN A 99 -1.82 1.16 -20.65
C ASN A 99 -2.31 -0.08 -19.87
N ASN A 100 -1.38 -0.92 -19.41
CA ASN A 100 -1.68 -2.19 -18.76
C ASN A 100 -0.46 -2.77 -18.03
N ASP A 101 -0.69 -3.85 -17.27
CA ASP A 101 0.35 -4.55 -16.52
C ASP A 101 1.46 -5.14 -17.39
N GLU A 102 1.16 -5.59 -18.61
CA GLU A 102 2.19 -6.12 -19.49
C GLU A 102 3.17 -5.04 -19.94
N GLU A 103 2.68 -3.84 -20.26
CA GLU A 103 3.51 -2.68 -20.58
C GLU A 103 4.34 -2.23 -19.37
N MET A 104 3.75 -2.22 -18.17
CA MET A 104 4.46 -1.92 -16.93
C MET A 104 5.58 -2.96 -16.67
N ALA A 105 5.29 -4.24 -16.87
CA ALA A 105 6.28 -5.32 -16.73
C ALA A 105 7.41 -5.17 -17.75
N ARG A 106 7.10 -4.81 -19.01
CA ARG A 106 8.11 -4.52 -20.04
C ARG A 106 8.98 -3.31 -19.67
N ALA A 107 8.38 -2.23 -19.16
CA ALA A 107 9.12 -1.05 -18.70
C ALA A 107 10.08 -1.40 -17.55
N LYS A 108 9.61 -2.18 -16.56
CA LYS A 108 10.44 -2.68 -15.45
C LYS A 108 11.54 -3.63 -15.93
N ALA A 109 11.26 -4.52 -16.88
CA ALA A 109 12.26 -5.44 -17.41
C ALA A 109 13.33 -4.75 -18.28
N ALA A 110 12.96 -3.64 -18.94
CA ALA A 110 13.89 -2.81 -19.70
C ALA A 110 14.85 -2.01 -18.80
N CYS A 111 14.49 -1.82 -17.52
CA CYS A 111 15.36 -1.28 -16.48
C CYS A 111 16.46 -2.30 -16.12
N ARG A 112 17.50 -2.40 -16.96
CA ARG A 112 18.72 -3.15 -16.66
C ARG A 112 19.64 -2.29 -15.78
N VAL A 113 19.93 -2.78 -14.58
CA VAL A 113 21.02 -2.30 -13.72
C VAL A 113 22.33 -2.97 -14.14
#